data_AF-A0A087T7U3-F1
#
_entry.id   AF-A0A087T7U3-F1
#
_cell.length_a   1.000
_cell.length_b   1.000
_cell.length_c   1.000
_cell.angle_alpha   90.00
_cell.angle_beta   90.00
_cell.angle_gamma   90.00
#
_symmetry.space_group_name_H-M   'P 1'
#
loop_
_entity.id
_entity.type
_entity.pdbx_description
1 polymer ?
#
loop_
_entity_poly.entity_id
_entity_poly.type
_entity_poly.pdbx_seq_one_letter_code
_entity_poly.pdbx_strand_id
1 'polypeptide(L)'
;MWSDFLSPGQPSWLLRFIKRVNEHYSPDRGPLLVHCSEGVGRTGTYVAIDSLSQQLDEEGIVDIFAFVTHLRYHRNHLIRTLEEYMFVYRALMEHAQFGDTELELHHLRDHYELLKGKVRDNCRTGLEVEFEKLNDVFEEPKTYCVGAWDINRCKNRYECIIPYDMNRVILLPSITDQSSYINASHIQGYYRSLSFIITQDPLPQTIWDFWRMVKEQHITTLVMLSELGQDLNKCPQYWPDEEEEEIYETVRVKLKSSSQTSHYILRQFIVTDIE
;
A
#
# COMPACT_ATOMS: atom_id res chain seq x y z
N MET A 1 -5.34 5.93 8.89
CA MET A 1 -6.05 6.60 10.01
C MET A 1 -7.48 6.79 9.54
N TRP A 2 -8.48 6.44 10.35
CA TRP A 2 -9.87 6.75 10.04
C TRP A 2 -10.05 8.27 10.23
N SER A 3 -10.43 9.04 9.20
CA SER A 3 -10.72 10.48 9.36
C SER A 3 -12.18 10.67 9.79
N ASP A 4 -12.55 11.78 10.44
CA ASP A 4 -13.85 11.90 11.16
C ASP A 4 -15.08 11.81 10.25
N PHE A 5 -14.86 11.81 8.92
CA PHE A 5 -15.89 11.85 7.90
C PHE A 5 -15.67 10.88 6.73
N LEU A 6 -14.58 10.09 6.71
CA LEU A 6 -14.33 9.09 5.66
C LEU A 6 -14.08 7.73 6.27
N SER A 7 -14.70 6.69 5.71
CA SER A 7 -14.31 5.31 6.01
C SER A 7 -12.86 5.04 5.60
N PRO A 8 -12.12 4.16 6.30
CA PRO A 8 -10.80 3.75 5.86
C PRO A 8 -10.84 3.17 4.45
N GLY A 9 -9.82 3.42 3.64
CA GLY A 9 -9.75 2.87 2.28
C GLY A 9 -9.60 1.34 2.23
N GLN A 10 -9.03 0.72 3.28
CA GLN A 10 -8.83 -0.73 3.36
C GLN A 10 -9.36 -1.29 4.69
N PRO A 11 -10.27 -2.28 4.66
CA PRO A 11 -10.80 -2.95 5.86
C PRO A 11 -9.77 -3.72 6.70
N SER A 12 -8.74 -4.29 6.07
CA SER A 12 -7.67 -5.07 6.71
C SER A 12 -7.14 -4.49 8.02
N TRP A 13 -6.92 -3.17 8.08
CA TRP A 13 -6.41 -2.52 9.27
C TRP A 13 -7.38 -2.60 10.46
N LEU A 14 -8.69 -2.44 10.20
CA LEU A 14 -9.69 -2.50 11.26
C LEU A 14 -9.91 -3.93 11.73
N LEU A 15 -9.92 -4.91 10.82
CA LEU A 15 -10.00 -6.33 11.17
C LEU A 15 -8.83 -6.73 12.09
N ARG A 16 -7.60 -6.31 11.74
CA ARG A 16 -6.42 -6.52 12.60
C ARG A 16 -6.55 -5.82 13.94
N PHE A 17 -7.08 -4.59 13.98
CA PHE A 17 -7.30 -3.87 15.23
C PHE A 17 -8.31 -4.59 16.13
N ILE A 18 -9.44 -5.05 15.59
CA ILE A 18 -10.44 -5.85 16.30
C ILE A 18 -9.82 -7.13 16.84
N LYS A 19 -9.06 -7.87 16.03
CA LYS A 19 -8.33 -9.07 16.46
C LYS A 19 -7.47 -8.79 17.69
N ARG A 20 -6.63 -7.75 17.66
CA ARG A 20 -5.78 -7.40 18.81
C ARG A 20 -6.59 -6.99 20.04
N VAL A 21 -7.72 -6.30 19.87
CA VAL A 21 -8.61 -5.99 21.01
C VAL A 21 -9.17 -7.28 21.62
N ASN A 22 -9.65 -8.21 20.79
CA ASN A 22 -10.26 -9.46 21.23
C ASN A 22 -9.23 -10.40 21.89
N GLU A 23 -7.98 -10.44 21.42
CA GLU A 23 -6.88 -11.18 22.07
C GLU A 23 -6.58 -10.68 23.50
N HIS A 24 -6.85 -9.41 23.80
CA HIS A 24 -6.56 -8.79 25.10
C HIS A 24 -7.82 -8.62 25.97
N TYR A 25 -9.00 -8.81 25.38
CA TYR A 25 -10.27 -8.67 26.08
C TYR A 25 -10.47 -9.83 27.05
N SER A 26 -11.00 -9.51 28.23
CA SER A 26 -11.31 -10.49 29.27
C SER A 26 -12.70 -10.17 29.82
N PRO A 27 -13.68 -11.11 29.73
CA PRO A 27 -15.04 -10.89 30.22
C PRO A 27 -15.10 -10.52 31.71
N ASP A 28 -14.14 -10.99 32.51
CA ASP A 28 -14.06 -10.71 33.95
C ASP A 28 -13.79 -9.22 34.26
N ARG A 29 -13.34 -8.44 33.27
CA ARG A 29 -13.07 -7.01 33.42
C ARG A 29 -14.28 -6.13 33.11
N GLY A 30 -15.42 -6.73 32.75
CA GLY A 30 -16.65 -6.02 32.40
C GLY A 30 -16.76 -5.71 30.90
N PRO A 31 -17.78 -4.94 30.49
CA PRO A 31 -18.07 -4.69 29.08
C PRO A 31 -17.00 -3.81 28.42
N LEU A 32 -16.70 -4.10 27.15
CA LEU A 32 -15.80 -3.28 26.35
C LEU A 32 -16.41 -1.90 26.06
N LEU A 33 -15.73 -0.83 26.48
CA LEU A 33 -16.12 0.54 26.15
C LEU A 33 -15.57 0.93 24.77
N VAL A 34 -16.46 1.19 23.82
CA VAL A 34 -16.12 1.67 22.47
C VAL A 34 -16.64 3.10 22.30
N HIS A 35 -15.78 4.04 21.93
CA HIS A 35 -16.18 5.43 21.68
C HIS A 35 -15.48 6.04 20.46
N CYS A 36 -16.04 7.13 19.95
CA CYS A 36 -15.39 8.02 18.99
C CYS A 36 -15.62 9.47 19.46
N SER A 37 -16.01 10.39 18.57
CA SER A 37 -16.41 11.74 18.96
C SER A 37 -17.84 11.75 19.53
N GLU A 38 -18.82 11.32 18.73
CA GLU A 38 -20.24 11.28 19.13
C GLU A 38 -20.71 9.89 19.59
N GLY A 39 -19.85 8.88 19.45
CA GLY A 39 -20.17 7.50 19.81
C GLY A 39 -21.24 6.86 18.92
N VAL A 40 -21.31 7.22 17.64
CA VAL A 40 -22.35 6.72 16.71
C VAL A 40 -21.79 6.18 15.38
N GLY A 41 -20.93 6.93 14.68
CA GLY A 41 -20.39 6.54 13.38
C GLY A 41 -19.39 5.37 13.48
N ARG A 42 -18.11 5.70 13.68
CA ARG A 42 -17.04 4.70 13.87
C ARG A 42 -17.33 3.68 14.97
N THR A 43 -17.96 4.12 16.05
CA THR A 43 -18.36 3.24 17.15
C THR A 43 -19.34 2.17 16.66
N GLY A 44 -20.37 2.56 15.90
CA GLY A 44 -21.32 1.61 15.33
C GLY A 44 -20.67 0.68 14.32
N THR A 45 -19.79 1.21 13.47
CA THR A 45 -19.07 0.39 12.48
C THR A 45 -18.13 -0.62 13.14
N TYR A 46 -17.38 -0.23 14.18
CA TYR A 46 -16.54 -1.15 14.96
C TYR A 46 -17.39 -2.27 15.57
N VAL A 47 -18.46 -1.91 16.29
CA VAL A 47 -19.32 -2.88 16.98
C VAL A 47 -19.98 -3.83 15.98
N ALA A 48 -20.45 -3.31 14.85
CA ALA A 48 -21.05 -4.12 13.80
C ALA A 48 -20.07 -5.12 13.21
N ILE A 49 -18.85 -4.70 12.86
CA ILE A 49 -17.85 -5.61 12.27
C ILE A 49 -17.41 -6.65 13.29
N ASP A 50 -17.11 -6.25 14.54
CA ASP A 50 -16.68 -7.19 15.58
C ASP A 50 -17.73 -8.28 15.85
N SER A 51 -19.00 -7.89 16.04
CA SER A 51 -20.07 -8.86 16.31
C SER A 51 -20.41 -9.73 15.10
N LEU A 52 -20.49 -9.12 13.90
CA LEU A 52 -20.87 -9.85 12.69
C LEU A 52 -19.74 -10.75 12.18
N SER A 53 -18.46 -10.41 12.40
CA SER A 53 -17.35 -11.31 12.09
C SER A 53 -17.44 -12.60 12.92
N GLN A 54 -17.71 -12.49 14.21
CA GLN A 54 -17.90 -13.65 15.09
C GLN A 54 -19.11 -14.49 14.65
N GLN A 55 -20.25 -13.84 14.36
CA GLN A 55 -21.43 -14.53 13.84
C GLN A 55 -21.13 -15.25 12.52
N LEU A 56 -20.36 -14.62 11.63
CA LEU A 56 -19.98 -15.21 10.35
C LEU A 56 -19.10 -16.45 10.53
N ASP A 57 -18.18 -16.43 11.49
CA ASP A 57 -17.32 -17.57 11.82
C ASP A 57 -18.11 -18.75 12.41
N GLU A 58 -19.16 -18.47 13.21
CA GLU A 58 -19.98 -19.48 13.87
C GLU A 58 -21.10 -20.04 12.98
N GLU A 59 -21.81 -19.18 12.26
CA GLU A 59 -23.03 -19.52 11.51
C GLU A 59 -22.81 -19.63 10.00
N GLY A 60 -21.71 -19.08 9.48
CA GLY A 60 -21.44 -18.99 8.04
C GLY A 60 -22.35 -18.01 7.27
N ILE A 61 -23.24 -17.30 7.98
CA ILE A 61 -24.19 -16.33 7.42
C ILE A 61 -24.31 -15.11 8.33
N VAL A 62 -24.60 -13.95 7.74
CA VAL A 62 -24.85 -12.70 8.48
C VAL A 62 -25.94 -11.87 7.81
N ASP A 63 -26.74 -11.17 8.62
CA ASP A 63 -27.68 -10.15 8.15
C ASP A 63 -27.29 -8.77 8.69
N ILE A 64 -26.54 -8.04 7.87
CA ILE A 64 -26.04 -6.70 8.21
C ILE A 64 -27.20 -5.72 8.43
N PHE A 65 -28.28 -5.80 7.64
CA PHE A 65 -29.40 -4.87 7.75
C PHE A 65 -30.17 -5.06 9.05
N ALA A 66 -30.50 -6.32 9.38
CA ALA A 66 -31.18 -6.66 10.62
C ALA A 66 -30.32 -6.28 11.84
N PHE A 67 -29.02 -6.58 11.79
CA PHE A 67 -28.10 -6.26 12.88
C PHE A 67 -27.97 -4.75 13.12
N VAL A 68 -27.82 -3.96 12.06
CA VAL A 68 -27.74 -2.49 12.18
C VAL A 68 -29.07 -1.89 12.66
N THR A 69 -30.21 -2.47 12.26
CA THR A 69 -31.53 -2.10 12.78
C THR A 69 -31.62 -2.37 14.28
N HIS A 70 -31.13 -3.54 14.73
CA HIS A 70 -31.06 -3.90 16.14
C HIS A 70 -30.12 -2.98 16.93
N LEU A 71 -28.94 -2.64 16.40
CA LEU A 71 -28.05 -1.65 17.01
C LEU A 71 -28.75 -0.30 17.22
N ARG A 72 -29.46 0.19 16.19
CA ARG A 72 -30.16 1.48 16.26
C ARG A 72 -31.32 1.49 17.24
N TYR A 73 -31.92 0.34 17.55
CA TYR A 73 -32.90 0.22 18.64
C TYR A 73 -32.27 0.53 20.02
N HIS A 74 -31.02 0.13 20.23
CA HIS A 74 -30.31 0.39 21.48
C HIS A 74 -29.66 1.78 21.56
N ARG A 75 -29.17 2.31 20.43
CA ARG A 75 -28.61 3.66 20.36
C ARG A 75 -28.86 4.26 18.98
N ASN A 76 -29.67 5.32 18.95
CA ASN A 76 -30.02 6.03 17.73
C ASN A 76 -28.76 6.46 16.94
N HIS A 77 -28.87 6.42 15.61
CA HIS A 77 -27.87 6.88 14.65
C HIS A 77 -26.54 6.10 14.59
N LEU A 78 -26.44 4.91 15.21
CA LEU A 78 -25.29 4.03 14.97
C LEU A 78 -25.15 3.73 13.46
N ILE A 79 -23.92 3.84 12.95
CA ILE A 79 -23.56 3.85 11.52
C ILE A 79 -24.32 4.96 10.79
N ARG A 80 -23.73 6.15 10.71
CA ARG A 80 -24.45 7.37 10.34
C ARG A 80 -24.55 7.54 8.83
N THR A 81 -23.50 7.18 8.10
CA THR A 81 -23.36 7.44 6.66
C THR A 81 -23.51 6.18 5.83
N LEU A 82 -23.84 6.34 4.55
CA LEU A 82 -23.84 5.24 3.59
C LEU A 82 -22.43 4.63 3.43
N GLU A 83 -21.39 5.46 3.45
CA GLU A 83 -19.99 5.00 3.35
C GLU A 83 -19.59 4.10 4.52
N GLU A 84 -20.01 4.43 5.75
CA GLU A 84 -19.77 3.57 6.93
C GLU A 84 -20.54 2.25 6.81
N TYR A 85 -21.77 2.28 6.29
CA TYR A 85 -22.58 1.08 6.06
C TYR A 85 -21.96 0.18 5.00
N MET A 86 -21.56 0.73 3.85
CA MET A 86 -20.85 0.02 2.79
C MET A 86 -19.51 -0.54 3.29
N PHE A 87 -18.83 0.16 4.19
CA PHE A 87 -17.59 -0.31 4.78
C PHE A 87 -17.78 -1.56 5.67
N VAL A 88 -18.92 -1.70 6.38
CA VAL A 88 -19.25 -2.95 7.09
C VAL A 88 -19.33 -4.13 6.13
N TYR A 89 -20.01 -3.97 4.99
CA TYR A 89 -20.06 -5.02 3.97
C TYR A 89 -18.66 -5.39 3.47
N ARG A 90 -17.84 -4.40 3.15
CA ARG A 90 -16.46 -4.64 2.66
C ARG A 90 -15.62 -5.39 3.69
N ALA A 91 -15.69 -4.99 4.96
CA ALA A 91 -14.93 -5.64 6.02
C ALA A 91 -15.35 -7.10 6.22
N LEU A 92 -16.66 -7.39 6.21
CA LEU A 92 -17.16 -8.75 6.36
C LEU A 92 -16.87 -9.61 5.12
N MET A 93 -16.93 -9.04 3.91
CA MET A 93 -16.52 -9.73 2.69
C MET A 93 -15.03 -10.08 2.72
N GLU A 94 -14.18 -9.14 3.14
CA GLU A 94 -12.73 -9.38 3.28
C GLU A 94 -12.45 -10.48 4.31
N HIS A 95 -13.10 -10.41 5.47
CA HIS A 95 -13.02 -11.44 6.51
C HIS A 95 -13.46 -12.82 5.98
N ALA A 96 -14.58 -12.89 5.26
CA ALA A 96 -15.09 -14.14 4.69
C ALA A 96 -14.16 -14.75 3.62
N GLN A 97 -13.52 -13.90 2.81
CA GLN A 97 -12.74 -14.32 1.67
C GLN A 97 -11.31 -14.75 2.05
N PHE A 98 -10.69 -13.99 2.93
CA PHE A 98 -9.27 -14.16 3.28
C PHE A 98 -9.08 -14.81 4.65
N GLY A 99 -9.98 -14.57 5.60
CA GLY A 99 -9.84 -15.02 6.98
C GLY A 99 -8.62 -14.42 7.68
N ASP A 100 -8.16 -15.08 8.74
CA ASP A 100 -6.94 -14.69 9.46
C ASP A 100 -5.70 -15.34 8.83
N THR A 101 -4.92 -14.54 8.12
CA THR A 101 -3.65 -14.95 7.51
C THR A 101 -2.42 -14.47 8.30
N GLU A 102 -2.59 -13.92 9.52
CA GLU A 102 -1.44 -13.61 10.37
C GLU A 102 -0.86 -14.90 10.98
N LEU A 103 0.46 -15.01 10.98
CA LEU A 103 1.16 -16.20 11.44
C LEU A 103 2.20 -15.87 12.50
N GLU A 104 2.21 -16.64 13.58
CA GLU A 104 3.28 -16.58 14.57
C GLU A 104 4.56 -17.24 14.04
N LEU A 105 5.72 -16.66 14.37
CA LEU A 105 7.02 -17.08 13.83
C LEU A 105 7.30 -18.58 14.01
N HIS A 106 6.87 -19.16 15.14
CA HIS A 106 7.11 -20.56 15.44
C HIS A 106 6.28 -21.52 14.55
N HIS A 107 5.20 -21.04 13.94
CA HIS A 107 4.39 -21.79 12.98
C HIS A 107 4.82 -21.60 11.51
N LEU A 108 5.77 -20.70 11.24
CA LEU A 108 6.18 -20.35 9.87
C LEU A 108 6.62 -21.55 9.04
N ARG A 109 7.44 -22.43 9.62
CA ARG A 109 7.95 -23.62 8.93
C ARG A 109 6.81 -24.54 8.52
N ASP A 110 5.96 -24.90 9.48
CA ASP A 110 4.91 -25.90 9.27
C ASP A 110 3.86 -25.38 8.28
N HIS A 111 3.55 -24.08 8.36
CA HIS A 111 2.66 -23.41 7.41
C HIS A 111 3.26 -23.38 5.99
N TYR A 112 4.55 -23.08 5.84
CA TYR A 112 5.19 -23.08 4.53
C TYR A 112 5.23 -24.48 3.90
N GLU A 113 5.52 -25.53 4.66
CA GLU A 113 5.49 -26.91 4.15
C GLU A 113 4.07 -27.34 3.75
N LEU A 114 3.04 -26.88 4.48
CA LEU A 114 1.64 -27.07 4.09
C LEU A 114 1.33 -26.38 2.75
N LEU A 115 1.73 -25.11 2.59
CA LEU A 115 1.50 -24.35 1.36
C LEU A 115 2.27 -24.92 0.16
N LYS A 116 3.42 -25.56 0.38
CA LYS A 116 4.18 -26.24 -0.68
C LYS A 116 3.52 -27.56 -1.11
N GLY A 117 2.70 -28.16 -0.25
CA GLY A 117 1.94 -29.37 -0.54
C GLY A 117 0.92 -29.15 -1.67
N LYS A 118 0.67 -30.19 -2.48
CA LYS A 118 -0.38 -30.15 -3.49
C LYS A 118 -1.77 -30.27 -2.83
N VAL A 119 -2.68 -29.40 -3.24
CA VAL A 119 -4.09 -29.49 -2.85
C VAL A 119 -4.73 -30.66 -3.61
N ARG A 120 -5.57 -31.44 -2.91
CA ARG A 120 -6.04 -32.77 -3.32
C ARG A 120 -6.70 -32.85 -4.71
N ASP A 121 -7.22 -31.75 -5.24
CA ASP A 121 -8.04 -31.76 -6.48
C ASP A 121 -7.45 -31.02 -7.69
N ASN A 122 -6.38 -30.21 -7.56
CA ASN A 122 -6.11 -29.17 -8.58
C ASN A 122 -4.68 -29.10 -9.14
N CYS A 123 -3.79 -30.08 -8.87
CA CYS A 123 -2.36 -30.05 -9.22
C CYS A 123 -1.55 -28.84 -8.70
N ARG A 124 -2.23 -27.84 -8.13
CA ARG A 124 -1.68 -26.61 -7.57
C ARG A 124 -1.25 -26.80 -6.12
N THR A 125 -0.26 -26.02 -5.75
CA THR A 125 0.23 -25.83 -4.38
C THR A 125 -0.69 -24.90 -3.61
N GLY A 126 -0.65 -24.96 -2.27
CA GLY A 126 -1.31 -23.97 -1.42
C GLY A 126 -0.80 -22.55 -1.70
N LEU A 127 0.49 -22.37 -2.02
CA LEU A 127 1.06 -21.08 -2.44
C LEU A 127 0.35 -20.49 -3.66
N GLU A 128 0.13 -21.29 -4.70
CA GLU A 128 -0.57 -20.83 -5.91
C GLU A 128 -2.02 -20.46 -5.59
N VAL A 129 -2.70 -21.27 -4.79
CA VAL A 129 -4.09 -21.00 -4.38
C VAL A 129 -4.18 -19.71 -3.58
N GLU A 130 -3.27 -19.46 -2.64
CA GLU A 130 -3.24 -18.23 -1.84
C GLU A 130 -2.88 -17.01 -2.69
N PHE A 131 -1.91 -17.15 -3.60
CA PHE A 131 -1.51 -16.08 -4.51
C PHE A 131 -2.64 -15.67 -5.46
N GLU A 132 -3.41 -16.63 -5.97
CA GLU A 132 -4.55 -16.33 -6.85
C GLU A 132 -5.63 -15.51 -6.15
N LYS A 133 -5.87 -15.71 -4.85
CA LYS A 133 -6.83 -14.90 -4.09
C LYS A 133 -6.49 -13.41 -4.10
N LEU A 134 -5.23 -13.04 -4.32
CA LEU A 134 -4.84 -11.62 -4.45
C LEU A 134 -5.50 -10.95 -5.67
N ASN A 135 -5.89 -11.72 -6.70
CA ASN A 135 -6.61 -11.19 -7.86
C ASN A 135 -8.10 -10.93 -7.57
N ASP A 136 -8.64 -11.59 -6.54
CA ASP A 136 -10.06 -11.50 -6.17
C ASP A 136 -10.30 -10.40 -5.12
N VAL A 137 -9.28 -9.61 -4.76
CA VAL A 137 -9.42 -8.50 -3.83
C VAL A 137 -10.35 -7.45 -4.44
N PHE A 138 -11.50 -7.24 -3.80
CA PHE A 138 -12.42 -6.18 -4.20
C PHE A 138 -11.84 -4.82 -3.79
N GLU A 139 -11.21 -4.12 -4.73
CA GLU A 139 -10.84 -2.71 -4.57
C GLU A 139 -11.74 -1.80 -5.42
N GLU A 140 -12.11 -0.64 -4.88
CA GLU A 140 -12.73 0.40 -5.71
C GLU A 140 -11.75 0.85 -6.79
N PRO A 141 -12.24 1.11 -8.03
CA PRO A 141 -11.40 1.64 -9.09
C PRO A 141 -10.73 2.95 -8.64
N LYS A 142 -9.41 2.93 -8.52
CA LYS A 142 -8.58 4.10 -8.23
C LYS A 142 -8.27 4.80 -9.54
N THR A 143 -8.32 6.13 -9.55
CA THR A 143 -8.01 6.91 -10.75
C THR A 143 -6.51 6.92 -11.01
N TYR A 144 -6.13 6.96 -12.28
CA TYR A 144 -4.75 7.00 -12.78
C TYR A 144 -4.62 7.98 -13.96
N CYS A 145 -5.52 8.96 -14.04
CA CYS A 145 -5.71 9.79 -15.22
C CYS A 145 -4.46 10.58 -15.56
N VAL A 146 -3.72 11.08 -14.56
CA VAL A 146 -2.53 11.93 -14.80
C VAL A 146 -1.44 11.15 -15.51
N GLY A 147 -1.19 9.89 -15.11
CA GLY A 147 -0.19 9.04 -15.76
C GLY A 147 -0.59 8.57 -17.16
N ALA A 148 -1.90 8.51 -17.45
CA ALA A 148 -2.44 8.08 -18.73
C ALA A 148 -2.57 9.20 -19.79
N TRP A 149 -2.41 10.47 -19.41
CA TRP A 149 -2.46 11.59 -20.34
C TRP A 149 -1.40 11.46 -21.45
N ASP A 150 -1.75 11.85 -22.67
CA ASP A 150 -0.89 11.69 -23.84
C ASP A 150 0.50 12.33 -23.67
N ILE A 151 0.57 13.49 -22.98
CA ILE A 151 1.82 14.19 -22.65
C ILE A 151 2.75 13.40 -21.71
N ASN A 152 2.20 12.47 -20.93
CA ASN A 152 2.93 11.70 -19.90
C ASN A 152 3.20 10.26 -20.34
N ARG A 153 2.55 9.76 -21.40
CA ARG A 153 2.73 8.38 -21.87
C ARG A 153 4.19 8.03 -22.17
N CYS A 154 4.94 8.96 -22.77
CA CYS A 154 6.36 8.77 -23.07
C CYS A 154 7.26 8.71 -21.83
N LYS A 155 6.73 9.01 -20.63
CA LYS A 155 7.45 8.92 -19.35
C LYS A 155 7.18 7.60 -18.62
N ASN A 156 6.33 6.74 -19.17
CA ASN A 156 6.01 5.43 -18.61
C ASN A 156 6.81 4.36 -19.34
N ARG A 157 7.49 3.50 -18.58
CA ARG A 157 8.16 2.32 -19.15
C ARG A 157 7.14 1.30 -19.67
N TYR A 158 6.01 1.16 -18.96
CA TYR A 158 4.90 0.29 -19.34
C TYR A 158 3.58 1.05 -19.30
N GLU A 159 2.74 0.88 -20.32
CA GLU A 159 1.46 1.59 -20.43
C GLU A 159 0.46 1.21 -19.33
N CYS A 160 0.52 -0.02 -18.84
CA CYS A 160 -0.38 -0.55 -17.82
C CYS A 160 0.15 -0.45 -16.39
N ILE A 161 1.39 -0.01 -16.19
CA ILE A 161 2.01 0.13 -14.85
C ILE A 161 2.25 1.62 -14.62
N ILE A 162 1.21 2.29 -14.12
CA ILE A 162 1.18 3.73 -13.85
C ILE A 162 0.66 3.99 -12.44
N PRO A 163 1.12 5.05 -11.76
CA PRO A 163 0.73 5.33 -10.38
C PRO A 163 -0.73 5.78 -10.31
N TYR A 164 -1.39 5.47 -9.19
CA TYR A 164 -2.72 6.04 -8.92
C TYR A 164 -2.59 7.53 -8.57
N ASP A 165 -3.58 8.33 -8.97
CA ASP A 165 -3.56 9.78 -8.75
C ASP A 165 -3.50 10.14 -7.26
N MET A 166 -4.08 9.30 -6.40
CA MET A 166 -4.17 9.51 -4.96
C MET A 166 -2.83 9.42 -4.22
N ASN A 167 -1.86 8.67 -4.75
CA ASN A 167 -0.57 8.43 -4.09
C ASN A 167 0.63 8.60 -5.02
N ARG A 168 0.45 9.14 -6.22
CA ARG A 168 1.58 9.49 -7.10
C ARG A 168 2.49 10.51 -6.42
N VAL A 169 3.78 10.45 -6.75
CA VAL A 169 4.71 11.53 -6.43
C VAL A 169 4.40 12.71 -7.34
N ILE A 170 4.38 13.92 -6.76
CA ILE A 170 4.10 15.16 -7.49
C ILE A 170 5.38 15.98 -7.51
N LEU A 171 5.88 16.25 -8.73
CA LEU A 171 7.01 17.16 -8.93
C LEU A 171 6.52 18.60 -9.06
N LEU A 172 7.31 19.54 -8.56
CA LEU A 172 7.06 20.96 -8.80
C LEU A 172 7.23 21.28 -10.30
N PRO A 173 6.52 22.27 -10.86
CA PRO A 173 6.74 22.68 -12.24
C PRO A 173 8.18 23.15 -12.46
N SER A 174 8.77 22.76 -13.59
CA SER A 174 10.11 23.14 -14.01
C SER A 174 10.07 24.11 -15.20
N ILE A 175 11.22 24.71 -15.52
CA ILE A 175 11.38 25.58 -16.68
C ILE A 175 11.20 24.79 -17.99
N THR A 176 11.67 23.54 -18.02
CA THR A 176 11.68 22.68 -19.22
C THR A 176 10.45 21.80 -19.32
N ASP A 177 9.80 21.52 -18.18
CA ASP A 177 8.63 20.67 -18.13
C ASP A 177 7.57 21.19 -17.15
N GLN A 178 6.39 21.46 -17.69
CA GLN A 178 5.22 21.90 -16.91
C GLN A 178 4.46 20.72 -16.30
N SER A 179 4.81 19.48 -16.65
CA SER A 179 4.18 18.29 -16.10
C SER A 179 4.68 18.02 -14.68
N SER A 180 3.74 17.92 -13.73
CA SER A 180 4.03 17.50 -12.34
C SER A 180 4.24 15.99 -12.19
N TYR A 181 4.46 15.27 -13.30
CA TYR A 181 4.36 13.83 -13.37
C TYR A 181 5.73 13.14 -13.45
N ILE A 182 5.88 12.15 -12.57
CA ILE A 182 6.87 11.07 -12.66
C ILE A 182 6.15 9.76 -12.31
N ASN A 183 6.54 8.65 -12.95
CA ASN A 183 5.98 7.33 -12.66
C ASN A 183 6.56 6.77 -11.35
N ALA A 184 6.03 7.28 -10.23
CA ALA A 184 6.40 6.89 -8.88
C ALA A 184 5.18 7.04 -7.94
N SER A 185 5.10 6.16 -6.92
CA SER A 185 4.04 6.14 -5.93
C SER A 185 4.60 6.16 -4.51
N HIS A 186 3.97 6.92 -3.62
CA HIS A 186 4.16 6.81 -2.17
C HIS A 186 3.46 5.54 -1.67
N ILE A 187 4.22 4.71 -0.94
CA ILE A 187 3.75 3.46 -0.34
C ILE A 187 4.03 3.51 1.16
N GLN A 188 3.02 3.18 1.95
CA GLN A 188 3.16 3.16 3.40
C GLN A 188 3.93 1.92 3.84
N GLY A 189 5.00 2.11 4.64
CA GLY A 189 5.70 0.99 5.28
C GLY A 189 5.00 0.51 6.56
N TYR A 190 5.68 -0.41 7.26
CA TYR A 190 5.19 -0.98 8.52
C TYR A 190 4.96 0.11 9.59
N TYR A 191 5.96 0.95 9.83
CA TYR A 191 5.81 2.17 10.63
C TYR A 191 5.34 3.30 9.72
N ARG A 192 4.31 4.04 10.12
CA ARG A 192 3.78 5.15 9.30
C ARG A 192 4.78 6.26 9.01
N SER A 193 5.76 6.47 9.89
CA SER A 193 6.86 7.40 9.67
C SER A 193 7.84 6.94 8.59
N LEU A 194 7.78 5.67 8.21
CA LEU A 194 8.62 5.07 7.18
C LEU A 194 7.76 4.80 5.94
N SER A 195 7.59 5.82 5.11
CA SER A 195 7.02 5.67 3.76
C SER A 195 8.13 5.38 2.75
N PHE A 196 7.81 4.56 1.76
CA PHE A 196 8.65 4.30 0.60
C PHE A 196 8.14 5.08 -0.61
N ILE A 197 9.03 5.37 -1.54
CA ILE A 197 8.66 5.69 -2.91
C ILE A 197 9.04 4.49 -3.76
N ILE A 198 8.05 3.91 -4.44
CA ILE A 198 8.28 2.88 -5.45
C ILE A 198 8.16 3.55 -6.81
N THR A 199 9.17 3.42 -7.64
CA THR A 199 9.28 4.05 -8.96
C THR A 199 9.76 3.03 -9.98
N GLN A 200 9.44 3.24 -11.25
CA GLN A 200 10.07 2.51 -12.34
C GLN A 200 11.57 2.86 -12.44
N ASP A 201 12.33 2.01 -13.12
CA ASP A 201 13.67 2.37 -13.60
C ASP A 201 13.58 3.61 -14.51
N PRO A 202 14.37 4.67 -14.25
CA PRO A 202 14.36 5.88 -15.07
C PRO A 202 14.51 5.56 -16.55
N LEU A 203 13.76 6.26 -17.39
CA LEU A 203 13.99 6.27 -18.83
C LEU A 203 15.05 7.33 -19.15
N PRO A 204 15.78 7.24 -20.28
CA PRO A 204 16.75 8.26 -20.66
C PRO A 204 16.21 9.70 -20.57
N GLN A 205 14.95 9.90 -20.98
CA GLN A 205 14.23 11.19 -20.94
C GLN A 205 13.60 11.52 -19.58
N THR A 206 13.72 10.69 -18.55
CA THR A 206 13.19 10.95 -17.21
C THR A 206 14.28 10.86 -16.12
N ILE A 207 15.56 10.77 -16.49
CA ILE A 207 16.67 10.75 -15.52
C ILE A 207 16.70 12.06 -14.71
N TRP A 208 16.44 13.19 -15.36
CA TRP A 208 16.38 14.48 -14.67
C TRP A 208 15.19 14.56 -13.71
N ASP A 209 14.02 14.06 -14.11
CA ASP A 209 12.82 14.01 -13.26
C ASP A 209 13.08 13.13 -12.04
N PHE A 210 13.82 12.03 -12.21
CA PHE A 210 14.21 11.14 -11.13
C PHE A 210 15.10 11.85 -10.09
N TRP A 211 16.15 12.56 -10.50
CA TRP A 211 17.00 13.29 -9.54
C TRP A 211 16.30 14.46 -8.88
N ARG A 212 15.40 15.12 -9.60
CA ARG A 212 14.50 16.11 -9.00
C ARG A 212 13.60 15.48 -7.95
N MET A 213 12.99 14.34 -8.23
CA MET A 213 12.23 13.58 -7.24
C MET A 213 13.09 13.26 -6.01
N VAL A 214 14.29 12.70 -6.21
CA VAL A 214 15.22 12.37 -5.11
C VAL A 214 15.47 13.57 -4.22
N LYS A 215 15.68 14.74 -4.82
CA LYS A 215 15.99 15.97 -4.11
C LYS A 215 14.77 16.60 -3.43
N GLU A 216 13.68 16.79 -4.16
CA GLU A 216 12.41 17.38 -3.70
C GLU A 216 11.78 16.54 -2.56
N GLN A 217 11.91 15.21 -2.62
CA GLN A 217 11.39 14.30 -1.60
C GLN A 217 12.41 13.98 -0.48
N HIS A 218 13.57 14.66 -0.48
CA HIS A 218 14.63 14.48 0.50
C HIS A 218 15.08 13.02 0.68
N ILE A 219 15.18 12.27 -0.41
CA ILE A 219 15.59 10.87 -0.40
C ILE A 219 17.10 10.76 -0.14
N THR A 220 17.47 9.94 0.84
CA THR A 220 18.87 9.69 1.21
C THR A 220 19.36 8.29 0.88
N THR A 221 18.44 7.38 0.57
CA THR A 221 18.75 5.97 0.26
C THR A 221 17.97 5.53 -0.96
N LEU A 222 18.69 5.02 -1.96
CA LEU A 222 18.12 4.46 -3.18
C LEU A 222 18.43 2.96 -3.23
N VAL A 223 17.45 2.17 -3.62
CA VAL A 223 17.60 0.72 -3.82
C VAL A 223 17.23 0.40 -5.26
N MET A 224 18.23 0.00 -6.04
CA MET A 224 18.05 -0.45 -7.42
C MET A 224 17.99 -1.98 -7.44
N LEU A 225 16.91 -2.53 -7.99
CA LEU A 225 16.66 -3.98 -8.05
C LEU A 225 16.87 -4.56 -9.46
N SER A 226 17.16 -3.70 -10.44
CA SER A 226 17.32 -4.05 -11.85
C SER A 226 18.79 -4.13 -12.26
N GLU A 227 19.06 -4.82 -13.36
CA GLU A 227 20.35 -4.78 -14.02
C GLU A 227 20.50 -3.54 -14.91
N LEU A 228 21.74 -3.07 -15.04
CA LEU A 228 22.10 -2.05 -16.02
C LEU A 228 22.14 -2.62 -17.43
N GLY A 229 21.73 -1.81 -18.41
CA GLY A 229 21.91 -2.10 -19.82
C GLY A 229 21.26 -1.08 -20.73
N GLN A 230 21.56 -1.21 -22.02
CA GLN A 230 21.06 -0.32 -23.07
C GLN A 230 19.75 -0.83 -23.70
N ASP A 231 19.34 -2.06 -23.38
CA ASP A 231 18.09 -2.65 -23.85
C ASP A 231 16.89 -1.94 -23.22
N LEU A 232 15.75 -1.92 -23.93
CA LEU A 232 14.49 -1.33 -23.46
C LEU A 232 14.00 -1.91 -22.12
N ASN A 233 14.39 -3.15 -21.81
CA ASN A 233 14.01 -3.83 -20.57
C ASN A 233 15.01 -3.64 -19.42
N LYS A 234 16.10 -2.92 -19.65
CA LYS A 234 17.14 -2.66 -18.65
C LYS A 234 17.11 -1.21 -18.20
N CYS A 235 17.71 -0.98 -17.04
CA CYS A 235 17.83 0.35 -16.47
C CYS A 235 19.05 1.04 -17.11
N PRO A 236 18.88 2.25 -17.68
CA PRO A 236 20.04 3.05 -18.07
C PRO A 236 20.80 3.48 -16.82
N GLN A 237 22.09 3.73 -16.97
CA GLN A 237 22.85 4.40 -15.92
C GLN A 237 22.28 5.82 -15.76
N TYR A 238 21.80 6.13 -14.57
CA TYR A 238 21.21 7.42 -14.23
C TYR A 238 22.12 8.25 -13.32
N TRP A 239 23.41 7.93 -13.24
CA TRP A 239 24.36 8.62 -12.36
C TRP A 239 25.70 8.82 -13.10
N PRO A 240 26.50 9.83 -12.72
CA PRO A 240 27.77 10.12 -13.37
C PRO A 240 28.81 9.01 -13.15
N ASP A 241 29.77 8.91 -14.06
CA ASP A 241 30.93 8.03 -13.92
C ASP A 241 31.85 8.47 -12.75
N GLU A 242 32.82 7.62 -12.41
CA GLU A 242 33.74 7.88 -11.30
C GLU A 242 34.52 9.18 -11.51
N GLU A 243 34.62 9.99 -10.45
CA GLU A 243 35.25 11.32 -10.43
C GLU A 243 34.53 12.41 -11.24
N GLU A 244 33.47 12.07 -11.98
CA GLU A 244 32.66 13.02 -12.73
C GLU A 244 31.48 13.58 -11.91
N GLU A 245 30.93 14.70 -12.40
CA GLU A 245 29.68 15.26 -11.91
C GLU A 245 28.75 15.56 -13.10
N GLU A 246 27.48 15.26 -12.93
CA GLU A 246 26.45 15.56 -13.91
C GLU A 246 25.44 16.54 -13.32
N ILE A 247 24.93 17.41 -14.18
CA ILE A 247 23.92 18.41 -13.84
C ILE A 247 22.62 17.99 -14.50
N TYR A 248 21.64 17.65 -13.67
CA TYR A 248 20.29 17.32 -14.06
C TYR A 248 19.38 18.50 -13.71
N GLU A 249 19.25 19.42 -14.67
CA GLU A 249 18.52 20.68 -14.51
C GLU A 249 19.09 21.54 -13.35
N THR A 250 18.42 21.58 -12.19
CA THR A 250 18.86 22.31 -11.00
C THR A 250 19.62 21.44 -10.01
N VAL A 251 19.75 20.14 -10.27
CA VAL A 251 20.34 19.18 -9.33
C VAL A 251 21.71 18.73 -9.86
N ARG A 252 22.78 19.06 -9.14
CA ARG A 252 24.11 18.52 -9.38
C ARG A 252 24.30 17.22 -8.60
N VAL A 253 24.74 16.18 -9.29
CA VAL A 253 25.02 14.86 -8.71
C VAL A 253 26.47 14.51 -8.97
N LYS A 254 27.17 14.07 -7.92
CA LYS A 254 28.56 13.61 -7.99
C LYS A 254 28.70 12.26 -7.32
N LEU A 255 29.34 11.30 -8.00
CA LEU A 255 29.69 10.02 -7.39
C LEU A 255 30.90 10.21 -6.48
N LYS A 256 30.70 9.97 -5.17
CA LYS A 256 31.75 10.11 -4.15
C LYS A 256 32.56 8.84 -3.98
N SER A 257 31.89 7.70 -3.94
CA SER A 257 32.53 6.39 -3.79
C SER A 257 31.62 5.29 -4.31
N SER A 258 32.24 4.21 -4.78
CA SER A 258 31.58 2.98 -5.19
C SER A 258 32.29 1.81 -4.52
N SER A 259 31.54 0.92 -3.88
CA SER A 259 32.07 -0.31 -3.30
C SER A 259 31.18 -1.48 -3.65
N GLN A 260 31.80 -2.61 -3.97
CA GLN A 260 31.09 -3.82 -4.35
C GLN A 260 31.24 -4.88 -3.26
N THR A 261 30.12 -5.47 -2.87
CA THR A 261 30.06 -6.66 -2.02
C THR A 261 29.75 -7.89 -2.87
N SER A 262 29.71 -9.08 -2.26
CA SER A 262 29.27 -10.31 -2.92
C SER A 262 27.79 -10.30 -3.35
N HIS A 263 26.97 -9.38 -2.82
CA HIS A 263 25.52 -9.38 -2.99
C HIS A 263 24.95 -8.10 -3.59
N TYR A 264 25.61 -6.96 -3.40
CA TYR A 264 25.14 -5.66 -3.89
C TYR A 264 26.31 -4.68 -4.11
N ILE A 265 26.04 -3.62 -4.86
CA ILE A 265 26.96 -2.49 -5.07
C ILE A 265 26.42 -1.29 -4.27
N LEU A 266 27.26 -0.70 -3.44
CA LEU A 266 26.98 0.52 -2.69
C LEU A 266 27.62 1.71 -3.42
N ARG A 267 26.81 2.71 -3.76
CA ARG A 267 27.28 3.99 -4.30
C ARG A 267 26.90 5.12 -3.36
N GLN A 268 27.85 6.00 -3.07
CA GLN A 268 27.62 7.21 -2.29
C GLN A 268 27.64 8.41 -3.22
N PHE A 269 26.59 9.22 -3.16
CA PHE A 269 26.44 10.41 -3.99
C PHE A 269 26.47 11.68 -3.14
N ILE A 270 26.98 12.75 -3.73
CA ILE A 270 26.78 14.12 -3.25
C ILE A 270 25.75 14.75 -4.19
N VAL A 271 24.64 15.21 -3.62
CA VAL A 271 23.52 15.80 -4.37
C VAL A 271 23.27 17.21 -3.85
N THR A 272 23.45 18.21 -4.72
CA THR A 272 23.36 19.64 -4.36
C THR A 272 22.50 20.40 -5.34
N ASP A 273 21.78 21.43 -4.87
CA ASP A 273 21.12 22.37 -5.78
C ASP A 273 22.15 23.29 -6.42
N ILE A 274 21.88 23.69 -7.65
CA ILE A 274 22.59 24.76 -8.33
C ILE A 274 21.76 26.02 -8.09
N GLU A 275 22.32 26.94 -7.29
CA GLU A 275 21.77 28.28 -7.10
C GLU A 275 21.72 29.08 -8.41
#